data_AF-A0ABD1T109-F1
#
_entry.id   AF-A0ABD1T109-F1
#
_cell.length_a   1.000
_cell.length_b   1.000
_cell.length_c   1.000
_cell.angle_alpha   90.00
_cell.angle_beta   90.00
_cell.angle_gamma   90.00
#
_symmetry.space_group_name_H-M   'P 1'
#
loop_
_entity.id
_entity.type
_entity.pdbx_description
1 polymer ?
#
loop_
_entity_poly.entity_id
_entity_poly.type
_entity_poly.pdbx_seq_one_letter_code
_entity_poly.pdbx_strand_id
1 'polypeptide(L)'
;MATPSFQLCLDFIILIHLGIFLFFPSSVAAAGADASGAASGNASNSCSNLHQMVKVKRWVNGAEKEPVVGLSAAFGSIFPTHIKEGHRLPATFSKPIYSCSASSSTLSGSFALARRGDCDFITKAKVAQAGGAGGLVVINDDEGLLEMNCAGNVTDLDITIPVVMVSKSGGDEIDKAIAGGEKVELLLYSPDRPIVDFSVTFLWLMAVGTVVCASLWSEFTRSEQSDELSPKVSSNVIAAKDDDEILQISTKTAVIFVITASTFLVLLYLFMSSWFVWLLIGLFCIGGVEGMHTCIVSLVLSKCKNCGQRTLNLPLLGEVSILSLVVLIFCVVFAIVWAANRKASYSWVGQDILVSYYLFRFANFVLICIWYSEDSHRVC
;
A
#
# COMPACT_ATOMS: atom_id res chain seq x y z
N MET A 1 -11.44 7.02 41.22
CA MET A 1 -9.98 6.84 41.09
C MET A 1 -9.76 5.93 39.90
N ALA A 2 -9.36 6.48 38.75
CA ALA A 2 -8.99 5.65 37.60
C ALA A 2 -7.73 4.86 37.95
N THR A 3 -7.68 3.58 37.58
CA THR A 3 -6.51 2.74 37.82
C THR A 3 -5.32 3.28 37.02
N PRO A 4 -4.07 3.22 37.54
CA PRO A 4 -2.89 3.77 36.86
C PRO A 4 -2.62 3.11 35.49
N SER A 5 -3.16 1.91 35.24
CA SER A 5 -3.16 1.23 33.94
C SER A 5 -4.09 1.88 32.90
N PHE A 6 -5.22 2.45 33.33
CA PHE A 6 -6.19 3.14 32.48
C PHE A 6 -5.63 4.47 31.96
N GLN A 7 -4.96 5.23 32.83
CA GLN A 7 -4.33 6.50 32.47
C GLN A 7 -3.16 6.28 31.50
N LEU A 8 -2.31 5.27 31.73
CA LEU A 8 -1.19 4.94 30.84
C LEU A 8 -1.64 4.53 29.43
N CYS A 9 -2.71 3.74 29.30
CA CYS A 9 -3.20 3.27 28.00
C CYS A 9 -3.91 4.39 27.22
N LEU A 10 -4.70 5.21 27.91
CA LEU A 10 -5.34 6.39 27.31
C LEU A 10 -4.29 7.43 26.88
N ASP A 11 -3.27 7.66 27.70
CA ASP A 11 -2.15 8.52 27.35
C ASP A 11 -1.36 7.93 26.17
N PHE A 12 -1.25 6.60 26.04
CA PHE A 12 -0.62 5.94 24.90
C PHE A 12 -1.43 6.08 23.60
N ILE A 13 -2.77 5.93 23.64
CA ILE A 13 -3.65 6.13 22.49
C ILE A 13 -3.70 7.61 22.07
N ILE A 14 -3.72 8.52 23.05
CA ILE A 14 -3.64 9.97 22.80
C ILE A 14 -2.24 10.34 22.28
N LEU A 15 -1.15 9.73 22.76
CA LEU A 15 0.22 9.91 22.26
C LEU A 15 0.40 9.32 20.86
N ILE A 16 -0.26 8.21 20.53
CA ILE A 16 -0.28 7.66 19.18
C ILE A 16 -1.05 8.61 18.26
N HIS A 17 -2.24 9.08 18.65
CA HIS A 17 -3.01 10.01 17.84
C HIS A 17 -2.39 11.41 17.73
N LEU A 18 -1.82 11.97 18.80
CA LEU A 18 -1.02 13.20 18.77
C LEU A 18 0.30 12.99 18.03
N GLY A 19 0.92 11.82 18.13
CA GLY A 19 2.14 11.48 17.41
C GLY A 19 1.89 11.41 15.90
N ILE A 20 0.78 10.80 15.50
CA ILE A 20 0.29 10.80 14.11
C ILE A 20 -0.01 12.24 13.65
N PHE A 21 -0.55 13.11 14.50
CA PHE A 21 -0.83 14.51 14.14
C PHE A 21 0.42 15.43 14.14
N LEU A 22 1.40 15.18 15.00
CA LEU A 22 2.58 16.04 15.21
C LEU A 22 3.80 15.64 14.37
N PHE A 23 3.91 14.39 13.92
CA PHE A 23 4.96 13.97 12.98
C PHE A 23 4.64 14.27 11.51
N PHE A 24 3.52 14.96 11.25
CA PHE A 24 2.93 15.08 9.92
C PHE A 24 3.48 16.17 8.95
N PRO A 25 4.57 16.93 9.19
CA PRO A 25 5.16 17.70 8.09
C PRO A 25 6.43 17.11 7.46
N SER A 26 7.03 16.00 7.95
CA SER A 26 8.43 15.71 7.55
C SER A 26 8.71 14.44 6.74
N SER A 27 7.74 13.54 6.53
CA SER A 27 8.06 12.25 5.91
C SER A 27 7.15 11.89 4.74
N VAL A 28 7.10 12.78 3.75
CA VAL A 28 6.68 12.42 2.39
C VAL A 28 7.92 12.01 1.62
N ALA A 29 8.26 10.71 1.63
CA ALA A 29 8.92 10.04 0.52
C ALA A 29 9.21 8.57 0.86
N ALA A 30 8.45 7.68 0.22
CA ALA A 30 8.95 6.57 -0.58
C ALA A 30 8.04 5.34 -0.45
N ALA A 31 7.15 5.14 -1.42
CA ALA A 31 6.62 3.81 -1.69
C ALA A 31 7.76 2.96 -2.30
N GLY A 32 8.03 1.81 -1.72
CA GLY A 32 9.08 0.90 -2.18
C GLY A 32 8.56 -0.49 -2.49
N ALA A 33 8.71 -0.86 -3.76
CA ALA A 33 8.56 -2.21 -4.27
C ALA A 33 9.76 -3.08 -3.90
N ASP A 34 9.48 -4.35 -3.66
CA ASP A 34 10.39 -5.40 -3.24
C ASP A 34 11.44 -5.74 -4.31
N ALA A 35 12.69 -5.90 -3.88
CA ALA A 35 13.65 -6.82 -4.47
C ALA A 35 14.70 -7.19 -3.41
N SER A 36 14.72 -8.47 -3.09
CA SER A 36 15.62 -9.13 -2.14
C SER A 36 17.04 -9.27 -2.67
N GLY A 37 18.03 -9.15 -1.78
CA GLY A 37 19.33 -9.82 -1.94
C GLY A 37 20.53 -8.93 -1.67
N ALA A 38 21.09 -9.04 -0.47
CA ALA A 38 22.42 -8.51 -0.15
C ALA A 38 23.49 -9.31 -0.91
N ALA A 39 24.51 -8.63 -1.44
CA ALA A 39 25.82 -9.25 -1.64
C ALA A 39 26.96 -8.23 -1.56
N SER A 40 27.89 -8.55 -0.68
CA SER A 40 29.21 -7.97 -0.50
C SER A 40 30.16 -8.40 -1.62
N GLY A 41 30.99 -7.46 -2.08
CA GLY A 41 32.41 -7.70 -2.39
C GLY A 41 32.78 -8.34 -3.73
N ASN A 42 33.29 -7.50 -4.63
CA ASN A 42 34.30 -7.74 -5.68
C ASN A 42 34.36 -9.15 -6.33
N ALA A 43 33.77 -9.26 -7.52
CA ALA A 43 34.25 -10.17 -8.57
C ALA A 43 34.02 -9.54 -9.96
N SER A 44 35.11 -9.29 -10.67
CA SER A 44 35.14 -8.76 -12.04
C SER A 44 34.68 -9.82 -13.05
N ASN A 45 33.38 -10.10 -13.07
CA ASN A 45 32.72 -10.75 -14.19
C ASN A 45 31.79 -9.70 -14.78
N SER A 46 31.99 -9.26 -16.02
CA SER A 46 31.24 -8.13 -16.61
C SER A 46 29.72 -8.34 -16.76
N CYS A 47 29.20 -9.47 -16.26
CA CYS A 47 27.79 -9.79 -16.15
C CYS A 47 27.40 -10.39 -14.78
N SER A 48 27.79 -9.72 -13.70
CA SER A 48 27.45 -10.14 -12.33
C SER A 48 26.68 -9.09 -11.54
N ASN A 49 26.30 -7.97 -12.17
CA ASN A 49 25.55 -6.94 -11.48
C ASN A 49 24.17 -7.46 -11.10
N LEU A 50 23.76 -7.18 -9.88
CA LEU A 50 22.38 -7.43 -9.45
C LEU A 50 21.45 -6.44 -10.16
N HIS A 51 20.25 -6.89 -10.51
CA HIS A 51 19.20 -6.00 -10.98
C HIS A 51 18.77 -5.07 -9.85
N GLN A 52 18.85 -3.78 -10.10
CA GLN A 52 18.53 -2.73 -9.15
C GLN A 52 17.47 -1.81 -9.77
N MET A 53 16.55 -1.36 -8.93
CA MET A 53 15.57 -0.34 -9.32
C MET A 53 16.30 1.00 -9.46
N VAL A 54 16.16 1.63 -10.62
CA VAL A 54 16.80 2.89 -10.96
C VAL A 54 15.73 3.97 -11.06
N LYS A 55 15.99 5.12 -10.45
CA LYS A 55 15.20 6.32 -10.67
C LYS A 55 15.80 7.13 -11.80
N VAL A 56 15.01 7.30 -12.87
CA VAL A 56 15.34 8.12 -14.03
C VAL A 56 14.69 9.49 -13.84
N LYS A 57 15.43 10.42 -13.25
CA LYS A 57 14.97 11.82 -13.18
C LYS A 57 15.07 12.44 -14.55
N ARG A 58 14.08 13.26 -14.91
CA ARG A 58 14.04 13.93 -16.21
C ARG A 58 13.67 15.40 -16.07
N TRP A 59 14.27 16.21 -16.94
CA TRP A 59 13.96 17.61 -17.11
C TRP A 59 13.60 17.87 -18.56
N VAL A 60 12.54 18.63 -18.79
CA VAL A 60 12.09 19.06 -20.11
C VAL A 60 12.18 20.58 -20.15
N ASN A 61 13.02 21.12 -21.03
CA ASN A 61 13.33 22.56 -21.09
C ASN A 61 13.74 23.15 -19.73
N GLY A 62 14.46 22.37 -18.92
CA GLY A 62 14.93 22.76 -17.59
C GLY A 62 13.92 22.55 -16.45
N ALA A 63 12.63 22.32 -16.75
CA ALA A 63 11.63 22.03 -15.73
C ALA A 63 11.66 20.54 -15.33
N GLU A 64 11.76 20.27 -14.04
CA GLU A 64 11.73 18.89 -13.51
C GLU A 64 10.35 18.27 -13.71
N LYS A 65 10.32 17.02 -14.18
CA LYS A 65 9.10 16.22 -14.31
C LYS A 65 9.17 15.01 -13.41
N GLU A 66 8.02 14.36 -13.24
CA GLU A 66 7.93 13.10 -12.48
C GLU A 66 8.97 12.08 -13.00
N PRO A 67 9.74 11.46 -12.08
CA PRO A 67 10.77 10.50 -12.45
C PRO A 67 10.14 9.23 -13.00
N VAL A 68 10.83 8.62 -13.95
CA VAL A 68 10.47 7.29 -14.49
C VAL A 68 11.22 6.23 -13.70
N VAL A 69 10.54 5.12 -13.40
CA VAL A 69 11.18 3.95 -12.75
C VAL A 69 11.76 3.06 -13.84
N GLY A 70 12.99 2.60 -13.63
CA GLY A 70 13.66 1.65 -14.51
C GLY A 70 14.34 0.52 -13.75
N LEU A 71 14.84 -0.46 -14.50
CA LEU A 71 15.56 -1.63 -14.00
C LEU A 71 16.95 -1.68 -14.64
N SER A 72 18.01 -1.81 -13.85
CA SER A 72 19.38 -1.91 -14.36
C SER A 72 19.62 -3.23 -15.11
N ALA A 73 20.63 -3.26 -15.98
CA ALA A 73 21.12 -4.50 -16.56
C ALA A 73 22.06 -5.27 -15.61
N ALA A 74 22.23 -6.57 -15.88
CA ALA A 74 23.24 -7.40 -15.21
C ALA A 74 24.70 -7.07 -15.63
N PHE A 75 24.87 -6.20 -16.61
CA PHE A 75 26.15 -5.76 -17.19
C PHE A 75 26.25 -4.23 -17.25
N GLY A 76 27.45 -3.71 -17.53
CA GLY A 76 27.72 -2.27 -17.52
C GLY A 76 28.19 -1.76 -16.17
N SER A 77 28.31 -0.44 -16.03
CA SER A 77 28.68 0.18 -14.75
C SER A 77 27.50 0.24 -13.77
N ILE A 78 27.81 0.16 -12.48
CA ILE A 78 26.84 0.31 -11.39
C ILE A 78 26.34 1.75 -11.34
N PHE A 79 25.07 1.93 -10.96
CA PHE A 79 24.46 3.25 -10.79
C PHE A 79 24.90 3.89 -9.47
N PRO A 80 25.11 5.22 -9.43
CA PRO A 80 25.38 5.91 -8.18
C PRO A 80 24.17 5.80 -7.23
N THR A 81 24.44 5.69 -5.94
CA THR A 81 23.38 5.59 -4.92
C THR A 81 22.78 6.95 -4.60
N HIS A 82 23.59 8.00 -4.69
CA HIS A 82 23.21 9.37 -4.39
C HIS A 82 23.08 10.22 -5.65
N ILE A 83 22.07 11.09 -5.66
CA ILE A 83 21.80 12.02 -6.77
C ILE A 83 23.01 12.91 -7.08
N LYS A 84 23.81 13.28 -6.06
CA LYS A 84 24.97 14.18 -6.20
C LYS A 84 26.11 13.59 -7.02
N GLU A 85 26.17 12.26 -7.10
CA GLU A 85 27.17 11.52 -7.87
C GLU A 85 26.69 11.25 -9.30
N GLY A 86 25.38 11.40 -9.56
CA GLY A 86 24.80 11.23 -10.88
C GLY A 86 25.11 12.40 -11.82
N HIS A 87 25.42 12.08 -13.06
CA HIS A 87 25.61 13.07 -14.11
C HIS A 87 24.27 13.40 -14.78
N ARG A 88 23.93 14.70 -14.83
CA ARG A 88 22.81 15.20 -15.63
C ARG A 88 23.29 15.39 -17.07
N LEU A 89 22.80 14.57 -17.99
CA LEU A 89 23.20 14.58 -19.40
C LEU A 89 21.96 14.72 -20.30
N PRO A 90 22.08 15.32 -21.50
CA PRO A 90 21.00 15.32 -22.48
C PRO A 90 20.62 13.88 -22.89
N ALA A 91 19.37 13.68 -23.29
CA ALA A 91 18.90 12.42 -23.87
C ALA A 91 18.77 12.52 -25.38
N THR A 92 19.34 11.56 -26.10
CA THR A 92 19.36 11.54 -27.57
C THR A 92 18.99 10.16 -28.07
N PHE A 93 18.03 10.08 -28.99
CA PHE A 93 17.76 8.82 -29.68
C PHE A 93 18.92 8.39 -30.56
N SER A 94 19.27 7.10 -30.45
CA SER A 94 20.13 6.44 -31.44
C SER A 94 19.46 6.46 -32.81
N LYS A 95 20.27 6.53 -33.87
CA LYS A 95 19.79 6.47 -35.26
C LYS A 95 20.64 5.44 -36.02
N PRO A 96 20.16 4.20 -36.22
CA PRO A 96 18.77 3.74 -36.09
C PRO A 96 18.26 3.61 -34.63
N ILE A 97 16.94 3.73 -34.42
CA ILE A 97 16.30 3.79 -33.09
C ILE A 97 16.51 2.56 -32.21
N TYR A 98 16.87 1.43 -32.80
CA TYR A 98 17.15 0.19 -32.07
C TYR A 98 18.60 0.08 -31.61
N SER A 99 19.50 1.00 -31.98
CA SER A 99 20.93 0.97 -31.60
C SER A 99 21.65 -0.34 -31.95
N CYS A 100 21.27 -1.01 -33.05
CA CYS A 100 21.90 -2.26 -33.47
C CYS A 100 23.11 -2.08 -34.40
N SER A 101 23.31 -0.86 -34.90
CA SER A 101 24.43 -0.46 -35.76
C SER A 101 24.88 0.95 -35.41
N ALA A 102 26.08 1.33 -35.86
CA ALA A 102 26.69 2.62 -35.53
C ALA A 102 25.69 3.78 -35.72
N SER A 103 25.54 4.59 -34.66
CA SER A 103 24.57 5.67 -34.66
C SER A 103 25.04 6.83 -35.54
N SER A 104 24.15 7.33 -36.39
CA SER A 104 24.34 8.57 -37.14
C SER A 104 24.06 9.84 -36.31
N SER A 105 23.44 9.69 -35.13
CA SER A 105 23.26 10.78 -34.17
C SER A 105 24.47 10.92 -33.24
N THR A 106 24.78 12.16 -32.84
CA THR A 106 25.83 12.43 -31.85
C THR A 106 25.38 11.96 -30.48
N LEU A 107 25.93 10.84 -30.02
CA LEU A 107 25.65 10.28 -28.68
C LEU A 107 26.65 10.76 -27.63
N SER A 108 27.79 11.32 -28.05
CA SER A 108 28.86 11.76 -27.16
C SER A 108 28.37 12.73 -26.08
N GLY A 109 28.59 12.37 -24.81
CA GLY A 109 28.18 13.18 -23.66
C GLY A 109 26.66 13.21 -23.42
N SER A 110 25.91 12.27 -23.99
CA SER A 110 24.46 12.13 -23.80
C SER A 110 24.07 10.73 -23.34
N PHE A 111 22.88 10.59 -22.74
CA PHE A 111 22.24 9.29 -22.58
C PHE A 111 21.62 8.86 -23.91
N ALA A 112 22.08 7.73 -24.45
CA ALA A 112 21.51 7.16 -25.65
C ALA A 112 20.15 6.52 -25.34
N LEU A 113 19.14 6.85 -26.13
CA LEU A 113 17.82 6.20 -26.08
C LEU A 113 17.72 5.18 -27.22
N ALA A 114 17.31 3.96 -26.88
CA ALA A 114 17.05 2.91 -27.86
C ALA A 114 15.77 2.15 -27.54
N ARG A 115 15.03 1.71 -28.56
CA ARG A 115 13.88 0.82 -28.36
C ARG A 115 14.32 -0.64 -28.26
N ARG A 116 13.60 -1.43 -27.48
CA ARG A 116 13.73 -2.90 -27.47
C ARG A 116 13.33 -3.47 -28.84
N GLY A 117 14.02 -4.55 -29.25
CA GLY A 117 13.83 -5.20 -30.55
C GLY A 117 15.11 -5.26 -31.40
N ASP A 118 15.04 -5.92 -32.54
CA ASP A 118 16.07 -6.08 -33.59
C ASP A 118 17.40 -6.77 -33.22
N CYS A 119 17.95 -6.55 -32.03
CA CYS A 119 19.20 -7.14 -31.57
C CYS A 119 19.28 -7.23 -30.05
N ASP A 120 20.26 -7.97 -29.56
CA ASP A 120 20.50 -8.20 -28.13
C ASP A 120 20.87 -6.92 -27.36
N PHE A 121 20.55 -6.89 -26.06
CA PHE A 121 20.83 -5.73 -25.19
C PHE A 121 22.31 -5.40 -25.09
N ILE A 122 23.19 -6.41 -25.07
CA ILE A 122 24.65 -6.24 -25.08
C ILE A 122 25.09 -5.50 -26.35
N THR A 123 24.54 -5.86 -27.51
CA THR A 123 24.85 -5.22 -28.79
C THR A 123 24.44 -3.75 -28.77
N LYS A 124 23.25 -3.45 -28.25
CA LYS A 124 22.77 -2.06 -28.07
C LYS A 124 23.73 -1.25 -27.21
N ALA A 125 24.16 -1.80 -26.08
CA ALA A 125 25.08 -1.14 -25.15
C ALA A 125 26.45 -0.90 -25.79
N LYS A 126 27.01 -1.87 -26.52
CA LYS A 126 28.28 -1.71 -27.24
C LYS A 126 28.21 -0.61 -28.30
N VAL A 127 27.13 -0.55 -29.06
CA VAL A 127 26.91 0.49 -30.08
C VAL A 127 26.78 1.87 -29.43
N ALA A 128 26.00 1.99 -28.36
CA ALA A 128 25.84 3.25 -27.65
C ALA A 128 27.17 3.75 -27.05
N GLN A 129 27.94 2.85 -26.43
CA GLN A 129 29.26 3.15 -25.89
C GLN A 129 30.26 3.56 -26.98
N ALA A 130 30.29 2.84 -28.11
CA ALA A 130 31.13 3.19 -29.25
C ALA A 130 30.76 4.58 -29.83
N GLY A 131 29.50 5.00 -29.70
CA GLY A 131 29.04 6.35 -30.02
C GLY A 131 29.41 7.43 -28.99
N GLY A 132 30.08 7.06 -27.89
CA GLY A 132 30.50 7.96 -26.80
C GLY A 132 29.39 8.30 -25.80
N ALA A 133 28.29 7.53 -25.77
CA ALA A 133 27.20 7.76 -24.83
C ALA A 133 27.69 7.65 -23.37
N GLY A 134 27.14 8.46 -22.47
CA GLY A 134 27.36 8.37 -21.03
C GLY A 134 26.52 7.29 -20.34
N GLY A 135 25.65 6.60 -21.08
CA GLY A 135 24.73 5.57 -20.62
C GLY A 135 23.70 5.21 -21.69
N LEU A 136 23.04 4.07 -21.52
CA LEU A 136 21.98 3.58 -22.41
C LEU A 136 20.67 3.43 -21.63
N VAL A 137 19.61 4.03 -22.17
CA VAL A 137 18.23 3.83 -21.73
C VAL A 137 17.49 3.03 -22.80
N VAL A 138 17.09 1.81 -22.46
CA VAL A 138 16.31 0.94 -23.32
C VAL A 138 14.82 1.12 -23.00
N ILE A 139 14.04 1.54 -23.99
CA ILE A 139 12.59 1.69 -23.89
C ILE A 139 11.96 0.34 -24.23
N ASN A 140 11.21 -0.23 -23.28
CA ASN A 140 10.51 -1.48 -23.50
C ASN A 140 9.30 -1.31 -24.43
N ASP A 141 8.85 -2.41 -25.02
CA ASP A 141 7.64 -2.49 -25.85
C ASP A 141 6.36 -2.81 -25.05
N ASP A 142 6.51 -3.09 -23.75
CA ASP A 142 5.45 -3.35 -22.77
C ASP A 142 5.65 -2.48 -21.51
N GLU A 143 4.65 -2.43 -20.62
CA GLU A 143 4.69 -1.72 -19.34
C GLU A 143 5.56 -2.43 -18.30
N GLY A 144 5.70 -3.75 -18.39
CA GLY A 144 6.57 -4.52 -17.51
C GLY A 144 8.05 -4.18 -17.71
N LEU A 145 8.85 -4.25 -16.65
CA LEU A 145 10.31 -4.17 -16.76
C LEU A 145 10.87 -5.59 -16.85
N LEU A 146 11.81 -5.81 -17.78
CA LEU A 146 12.45 -7.10 -17.99
C LEU A 146 13.90 -7.06 -17.49
N GLU A 147 14.34 -8.13 -16.86
CA GLU A 147 15.73 -8.37 -16.51
C GLU A 147 16.60 -8.50 -17.78
N MET A 148 17.57 -7.59 -17.92
CA MET A 148 18.54 -7.61 -19.02
C MET A 148 19.75 -8.44 -18.63
N ASN A 149 19.60 -9.76 -18.80
CA ASN A 149 20.66 -10.74 -18.57
C ASN A 149 21.61 -10.85 -19.78
N CYS A 150 22.80 -11.39 -19.54
CA CYS A 150 23.71 -11.73 -20.63
C CYS A 150 23.29 -13.05 -21.28
N ALA A 151 23.30 -13.05 -22.61
CA ALA A 151 23.06 -14.26 -23.38
C ALA A 151 24.35 -15.09 -23.47
N GLY A 152 24.33 -16.32 -22.93
CA GLY A 152 25.45 -17.27 -23.01
C GLY A 152 26.62 -16.98 -22.06
N ASN A 153 27.68 -17.79 -22.17
CA ASN A 153 28.90 -17.66 -21.36
C ASN A 153 29.83 -16.57 -21.92
N VAL A 154 29.37 -15.33 -21.98
CA VAL A 154 30.20 -14.20 -22.43
C VAL A 154 30.96 -13.65 -21.22
N THR A 155 32.25 -13.95 -21.14
CA THR A 155 33.12 -13.56 -20.02
C THR A 155 33.76 -12.18 -20.19
N ASP A 156 33.93 -11.71 -21.42
CA ASP A 156 34.56 -10.41 -21.73
C ASP A 156 33.53 -9.42 -22.29
N LEU A 157 32.77 -8.76 -21.40
CA LEU A 157 31.98 -7.59 -21.77
C LEU A 157 32.73 -6.32 -21.36
N ASP A 158 33.33 -5.65 -22.33
CA ASP A 158 33.90 -4.31 -22.14
C ASP A 158 32.80 -3.25 -22.29
N ILE A 159 31.81 -3.28 -21.38
CA ILE A 159 30.74 -2.28 -21.28
C ILE A 159 30.96 -1.51 -19.98
N THR A 160 31.34 -0.24 -20.12
CA THR A 160 31.66 0.68 -19.02
C THR A 160 30.55 1.72 -18.78
N ILE A 161 29.56 1.79 -19.68
CA ILE A 161 28.41 2.68 -19.53
C ILE A 161 27.29 2.02 -18.70
N PRO A 162 26.51 2.80 -17.93
CA PRO A 162 25.34 2.27 -17.22
C PRO A 162 24.20 1.99 -18.20
N VAL A 163 23.48 0.89 -17.97
CA VAL A 163 22.36 0.44 -18.83
C VAL A 163 21.11 0.24 -17.98
N VAL A 164 20.01 0.89 -18.38
CA VAL A 164 18.70 0.83 -17.69
C VAL A 164 17.58 0.58 -18.70
N MET A 165 16.61 -0.23 -18.31
CA MET A 165 15.34 -0.38 -19.03
C MET A 165 14.26 0.46 -18.36
N VAL A 166 13.43 1.12 -19.16
CA VAL A 166 12.21 1.82 -18.71
C VAL A 166 10.97 1.22 -19.37
N SER A 167 9.81 1.38 -18.72
CA SER A 167 8.53 0.94 -19.28
C SER A 167 8.20 1.68 -20.58
N LYS A 168 7.29 1.11 -21.38
CA LYS A 168 6.78 1.74 -22.58
C LYS A 168 6.21 3.14 -22.30
N SER A 169 5.30 3.28 -21.34
CA SER A 169 4.75 4.57 -20.93
C SER A 169 5.82 5.61 -20.56
N GLY A 170 6.82 5.21 -19.77
CA GLY A 170 7.91 6.10 -19.37
C GLY A 170 8.78 6.54 -20.54
N GLY A 171 9.05 5.64 -21.49
CA GLY A 171 9.78 5.95 -22.72
C GLY A 171 9.00 6.81 -23.71
N ASP A 172 7.69 6.55 -23.87
CA ASP A 172 6.81 7.29 -24.77
C ASP A 172 6.66 8.76 -24.35
N GLU A 173 6.68 9.04 -23.04
CA GLU A 173 6.68 10.42 -22.56
C GLU A 173 7.99 11.16 -22.87
N ILE A 174 9.13 10.47 -22.80
CA ILE A 174 10.44 11.03 -23.19
C ILE A 174 10.47 11.24 -24.70
N ASP A 175 9.97 10.27 -25.48
CA ASP A 175 9.88 10.34 -26.94
C ASP A 175 9.03 11.52 -27.39
N LYS A 176 7.83 11.67 -26.81
CA LYS A 176 6.93 12.78 -27.12
C LYS A 176 7.58 14.15 -26.89
N ALA A 177 8.33 14.32 -25.81
CA ALA A 177 9.03 15.57 -25.52
C ALA A 177 10.14 15.85 -26.55
N ILE A 178 10.96 14.84 -26.88
CA ILE A 178 12.04 14.98 -27.87
C ILE A 178 11.47 15.23 -29.27
N ALA A 179 10.43 14.51 -29.68
CA ALA A 179 9.74 14.68 -30.95
C ALA A 179 9.05 16.05 -31.06
N GLY A 180 8.64 16.63 -29.93
CA GLY A 180 8.15 18.00 -29.83
C GLY A 180 9.23 19.08 -29.95
N GLY A 181 10.50 18.70 -30.10
CA GLY A 181 11.64 19.61 -30.18
C GLY A 181 12.11 20.15 -28.82
N GLU A 182 11.65 19.56 -27.72
CA GLU A 182 12.02 19.98 -26.37
C GLU A 182 13.40 19.41 -25.98
N LYS A 183 14.17 20.17 -25.20
CA LYS A 183 15.45 19.69 -24.66
C LYS A 183 15.18 18.80 -23.45
N VAL A 184 15.47 17.50 -23.59
CA VAL A 184 15.34 16.52 -22.50
C VAL A 184 16.71 16.20 -21.91
N GLU A 185 16.80 16.25 -20.58
CA GLU A 185 17.99 15.85 -19.81
C GLU A 185 17.60 14.81 -18.77
N LEU A 186 18.47 13.82 -18.55
CA LEU A 186 18.24 12.72 -17.62
C LEU A 186 19.35 12.67 -16.57
N LEU A 187 19.00 12.12 -15.40
CA LEU A 187 19.94 11.73 -14.35
C LEU A 187 19.46 10.39 -13.78
N LEU A 188 20.37 9.41 -13.74
CA LEU A 188 20.11 8.05 -13.32
C LEU A 188 20.79 7.79 -11.98
N TYR A 189 20.07 7.25 -11.00
CA TYR A 189 20.62 6.83 -9.71
C TYR A 189 19.80 5.69 -9.10
N SER A 190 20.41 4.87 -8.26
CA SER A 190 19.76 3.75 -7.56
C SER A 190 19.90 3.90 -6.04
N PRO A 191 18.92 4.51 -5.35
CA PRO A 191 19.03 4.75 -3.92
C PRO A 191 19.02 3.44 -3.11
N ASP A 192 19.92 3.34 -2.13
CA ASP A 192 19.93 2.22 -1.18
C ASP A 192 18.60 2.15 -0.44
N ARG A 193 18.00 0.95 -0.41
CA ARG A 193 16.78 0.71 0.36
C ARG A 193 17.13 0.08 1.72
N PRO A 194 16.66 0.65 2.84
CA PRO A 194 16.85 0.03 4.13
C PRO A 194 16.11 -1.32 4.19
N ILE A 195 16.67 -2.28 4.93
CA ILE A 195 16.11 -3.64 5.09
C ILE A 195 14.73 -3.60 5.76
N VAL A 196 14.50 -2.60 6.61
CA VAL A 196 13.22 -2.38 7.29
C VAL A 196 12.79 -0.95 7.01
N ASP A 197 11.68 -0.80 6.30
CA ASP A 197 11.03 0.50 6.11
C ASP A 197 10.32 0.89 7.41
N PHE A 198 10.48 2.15 7.84
CA PHE A 198 9.77 2.69 9.00
C PHE A 198 8.25 2.51 8.89
N SER A 199 7.71 2.55 7.67
CA SER A 199 6.30 2.31 7.37
C SER A 199 5.88 0.90 7.80
N VAL A 200 6.72 -0.12 7.57
CA VAL A 200 6.42 -1.51 7.96
C VAL A 200 6.43 -1.66 9.48
N THR A 201 7.42 -1.06 10.16
CA THR A 201 7.45 -1.05 11.62
C THR A 201 6.22 -0.35 12.21
N PHE A 202 5.82 0.78 11.62
CA PHE A 202 4.62 1.51 12.04
C PHE A 202 3.34 0.70 11.84
N LEU A 203 3.16 0.08 10.67
CA LEU A 203 2.01 -0.78 10.38
C LEU A 203 1.94 -1.98 11.32
N TRP A 204 3.08 -2.59 11.65
CA TRP A 204 3.14 -3.68 12.62
C TRP A 204 2.71 -3.23 14.02
N LEU A 205 3.22 -2.08 14.50
CA LEU A 205 2.81 -1.50 15.79
C LEU A 205 1.32 -1.16 15.83
N MET A 206 0.78 -0.58 14.74
CA MET A 206 -0.65 -0.29 14.61
C MET A 206 -1.50 -1.56 14.67
N ALA A 207 -1.07 -2.65 14.00
CA ALA A 207 -1.77 -3.92 14.02
C ALA A 207 -1.80 -4.54 15.43
N VAL A 208 -0.62 -4.64 16.08
CA VAL A 208 -0.52 -5.16 17.45
C VAL A 208 -1.33 -4.29 18.43
N GLY A 209 -1.24 -2.97 18.30
CA GLY A 209 -2.02 -2.02 19.11
C GLY A 209 -3.53 -2.20 18.95
N THR A 210 -4.01 -2.39 17.71
CA THR A 210 -5.44 -2.63 17.43
C THR A 210 -5.93 -3.91 18.11
N VAL A 211 -5.16 -5.00 18.05
CA VAL A 211 -5.51 -6.28 18.68
C VAL A 211 -5.55 -6.16 20.22
N VAL A 212 -4.58 -5.50 20.82
CA VAL A 212 -4.54 -5.27 22.28
C VAL A 212 -5.70 -4.37 22.72
N CYS A 213 -6.01 -3.32 21.97
CA CYS A 213 -7.17 -2.48 22.28
C CYS A 213 -8.49 -3.25 22.15
N ALA A 214 -8.60 -4.13 21.15
CA ALA A 214 -9.81 -4.91 20.92
C ALA A 214 -10.03 -5.94 22.05
N SER A 215 -8.97 -6.57 22.55
CA SER A 215 -9.06 -7.53 23.65
C SER A 215 -9.41 -6.88 24.99
N LEU A 216 -8.95 -5.64 25.23
CA LEU A 216 -9.23 -4.89 26.47
C LEU A 216 -10.48 -3.99 26.38
N TRP A 217 -11.20 -4.03 25.25
CA TRP A 217 -12.33 -3.13 24.99
C TRP A 217 -13.48 -3.28 25.99
N SER A 218 -13.75 -4.51 26.44
CA SER A 218 -14.79 -4.79 27.43
C SER A 218 -14.46 -4.15 28.76
N GLU A 219 -13.18 -4.12 29.18
CA GLU A 219 -12.76 -3.44 30.41
C GLU A 219 -12.88 -1.91 30.29
N PHE A 220 -12.57 -1.37 29.11
CA PHE A 220 -12.63 0.08 28.85
C PHE A 220 -14.07 0.63 28.85
N THR A 221 -15.01 -0.18 28.38
CA THR A 221 -16.44 0.17 28.32
C THR A 221 -17.21 -0.23 29.58
N ARG A 222 -16.63 -1.07 30.45
CA ARG A 222 -17.18 -1.51 31.74
C ARG A 222 -16.80 -0.58 32.90
N SER A 223 -16.94 0.73 32.72
CA SER A 223 -17.00 1.66 33.87
C SER A 223 -18.47 1.92 34.23
N GLU A 224 -19.01 0.96 34.99
CA GLU A 224 -20.31 0.97 35.68
C GLU A 224 -21.56 0.95 34.80
N GLN A 225 -21.97 -0.25 34.38
CA GLN A 225 -23.38 -0.62 34.38
C GLN A 225 -23.61 -1.52 35.62
N SER A 226 -23.55 -0.92 36.81
CA SER A 226 -24.32 -1.41 37.95
C SER A 226 -25.60 -0.60 38.01
N ASP A 227 -26.70 -1.31 38.24
CA ASP A 227 -28.05 -0.84 38.47
C ASP A 227 -28.80 -0.33 37.23
N GLU A 228 -29.55 -1.22 36.58
CA GLU A 228 -31.01 -1.32 36.81
C GLU A 228 -31.67 -2.24 35.75
N LEU A 229 -32.53 -3.14 36.25
CA LEU A 229 -33.56 -3.90 35.53
C LEU A 229 -33.18 -5.18 34.74
N SER A 230 -32.99 -6.26 35.49
CA SER A 230 -33.53 -7.57 35.08
C SER A 230 -35.02 -7.45 34.72
N PRO A 231 -35.48 -8.04 33.60
CA PRO A 231 -36.82 -8.58 33.52
C PRO A 231 -36.76 -10.09 33.81
N LYS A 232 -37.21 -10.45 35.02
CA LYS A 232 -37.74 -11.77 35.32
C LYS A 232 -39.12 -11.88 34.63
N VAL A 233 -39.24 -12.66 33.56
CA VAL A 233 -40.51 -13.23 33.07
C VAL A 233 -40.16 -14.58 32.42
N SER A 234 -40.23 -15.67 33.17
CA SER A 234 -41.38 -16.58 33.32
C SER A 234 -41.26 -17.78 32.40
N SER A 235 -41.02 -18.93 33.02
CA SER A 235 -41.05 -20.25 32.44
C SER A 235 -42.42 -20.59 31.84
N ASN A 236 -42.36 -21.41 30.79
CA ASN A 236 -43.38 -22.32 30.23
C ASN A 236 -44.23 -21.86 29.03
N VAL A 237 -44.37 -22.85 28.12
CA VAL A 237 -45.14 -22.94 26.87
C VAL A 237 -44.30 -22.45 25.67
N ILE A 238 -43.67 -23.30 24.83
CA ILE A 238 -44.18 -24.49 24.13
C ILE A 238 -43.07 -25.55 23.99
N ALA A 239 -43.39 -26.78 24.40
CA ALA A 239 -42.65 -27.98 24.05
C ALA A 239 -42.82 -28.30 22.55
N ALA A 240 -41.71 -28.45 21.81
CA ALA A 240 -41.59 -29.38 20.68
C ALA A 240 -40.15 -29.43 20.15
N LYS A 241 -39.53 -30.61 20.32
CA LYS A 241 -38.39 -31.19 19.59
C LYS A 241 -36.96 -30.65 19.83
N ASP A 242 -36.32 -31.23 20.83
CA ASP A 242 -35.08 -32.04 20.69
C ASP A 242 -35.21 -32.98 19.46
N ASP A 243 -34.25 -33.24 18.58
CA ASP A 243 -32.78 -33.26 18.66
C ASP A 243 -32.20 -32.97 17.24
N ASP A 244 -30.90 -32.64 17.13
CA ASP A 244 -30.05 -32.59 15.91
C ASP A 244 -29.53 -31.22 15.38
N GLU A 245 -29.41 -30.17 16.19
CA GLU A 245 -28.69 -28.94 15.78
C GLU A 245 -27.61 -28.48 16.77
N ILE A 246 -26.78 -29.40 17.25
CA ILE A 246 -25.46 -29.06 17.81
C ILE A 246 -24.42 -29.27 16.71
N LEU A 247 -24.12 -28.17 16.00
CA LEU A 247 -22.82 -27.85 15.43
C LEU A 247 -21.90 -29.04 15.07
N GLN A 248 -22.17 -29.72 13.95
CA GLN A 248 -21.08 -30.18 13.07
C GLN A 248 -20.49 -28.97 12.31
N ILE A 249 -20.11 -27.93 13.04
CA ILE A 249 -19.50 -26.69 12.54
C ILE A 249 -18.01 -26.80 12.83
N SER A 250 -17.26 -27.23 11.82
CA SER A 250 -15.84 -26.90 11.68
C SER A 250 -15.42 -27.25 10.26
N THR A 251 -15.54 -28.53 9.87
CA THR A 251 -15.03 -29.01 8.57
C THR A 251 -15.90 -28.59 7.38
N LYS A 252 -17.23 -28.74 7.45
CA LYS A 252 -18.13 -28.36 6.34
C LYS A 252 -18.09 -26.84 6.10
N THR A 253 -18.15 -26.05 7.17
CA THR A 253 -18.07 -24.58 7.11
C THR A 253 -16.70 -24.11 6.60
N ALA A 254 -15.60 -24.74 7.03
CA ALA A 254 -14.26 -24.41 6.54
C ALA A 254 -14.10 -24.70 5.04
N VAL A 255 -14.57 -25.86 4.56
CA VAL A 255 -14.52 -26.20 3.12
C VAL A 255 -15.37 -25.24 2.30
N ILE A 256 -16.59 -24.93 2.74
CA ILE A 256 -17.46 -23.95 2.07
C ILE A 256 -16.80 -22.56 2.06
N PHE A 257 -16.18 -22.16 3.16
CA PHE A 257 -15.47 -20.88 3.25
C PHE A 257 -14.30 -20.81 2.28
N VAL A 258 -13.46 -21.85 2.21
CA VAL A 258 -12.30 -21.90 1.29
C VAL A 258 -12.75 -21.86 -0.16
N ILE A 259 -13.77 -22.63 -0.53
CA ILE A 259 -14.32 -22.63 -1.90
C ILE A 259 -14.90 -21.25 -2.24
N THR A 260 -15.67 -20.65 -1.32
CA THR A 260 -16.29 -19.33 -1.51
C THR A 260 -15.24 -18.24 -1.64
N ALA A 261 -14.22 -18.24 -0.76
CA ALA A 261 -13.11 -17.29 -0.81
C ALA A 261 -12.28 -17.43 -2.09
N SER A 262 -11.97 -18.67 -2.49
CA SER A 262 -11.20 -18.93 -3.72
C SER A 262 -11.98 -18.53 -4.97
N THR A 263 -13.27 -18.85 -5.02
CA THR A 263 -14.17 -18.42 -6.10
C THR A 263 -14.28 -16.91 -6.14
N PHE A 264 -14.44 -16.26 -4.98
CA PHE A 264 -14.46 -14.81 -4.87
C PHE A 264 -13.18 -14.19 -5.41
N LEU A 265 -11.99 -14.67 -5.01
CA LEU A 265 -10.70 -14.19 -5.50
C LEU A 265 -10.54 -14.38 -7.02
N VAL A 266 -10.98 -15.51 -7.57
CA VAL A 266 -10.96 -15.74 -9.03
C VAL A 266 -11.94 -14.80 -9.73
N LEU A 267 -13.12 -14.54 -9.16
CA LEU A 267 -14.05 -13.54 -9.68
C LEU A 267 -13.47 -12.13 -9.59
N LEU A 268 -12.75 -11.77 -8.52
CA LEU A 268 -12.02 -10.50 -8.41
C LEU A 268 -11.03 -10.32 -9.56
N TYR A 269 -10.30 -11.39 -9.85
CA TYR A 269 -9.26 -11.41 -10.88
C TYR A 269 -9.86 -11.36 -12.30
N LEU A 270 -10.88 -12.17 -12.57
CA LEU A 270 -11.49 -12.24 -13.91
C LEU A 270 -12.40 -11.04 -14.20
N PHE A 271 -13.12 -10.54 -13.20
CA PHE A 271 -13.95 -9.36 -13.29
C PHE A 271 -13.23 -8.14 -12.71
N MET A 272 -11.93 -7.98 -12.99
CA MET A 272 -11.12 -6.79 -12.68
C MET A 272 -11.58 -5.54 -13.47
N SER A 273 -12.89 -5.36 -13.49
CA SER A 273 -13.67 -4.29 -14.07
C SER A 273 -13.67 -3.12 -13.08
N SER A 274 -13.56 -1.92 -13.64
CA SER A 274 -13.62 -0.66 -12.89
C SER A 274 -14.81 -0.60 -11.94
N TRP A 275 -15.95 -1.19 -12.31
CA TRP A 275 -17.16 -1.23 -11.49
C TRP A 275 -16.98 -2.02 -10.18
N PHE A 276 -16.29 -3.16 -10.25
CA PHE A 276 -16.09 -4.03 -9.10
C PHE A 276 -15.20 -3.34 -8.04
N VAL A 277 -14.20 -2.59 -8.48
CA VAL A 277 -13.35 -1.76 -7.58
C VAL A 277 -14.18 -0.72 -6.83
N TRP A 278 -15.14 -0.08 -7.50
CA TRP A 278 -16.05 0.86 -6.86
C TRP A 278 -16.98 0.19 -5.84
N LEU A 279 -17.41 -1.05 -6.09
CA LEU A 279 -18.19 -1.83 -5.13
C LEU A 279 -17.37 -2.12 -3.85
N LEU A 280 -16.12 -2.58 -3.99
CA LEU A 280 -15.24 -2.81 -2.84
C LEU A 280 -15.01 -1.54 -2.03
N ILE A 281 -14.77 -0.41 -2.70
CA ILE A 281 -14.63 0.90 -2.04
C ILE A 281 -15.92 1.24 -1.26
N GLY A 282 -17.09 0.99 -1.84
CA GLY A 282 -18.38 1.20 -1.17
C GLY A 282 -18.54 0.36 0.09
N LEU A 283 -18.29 -0.96 -0.01
CA LEU A 283 -18.36 -1.87 1.14
C LEU A 283 -17.36 -1.49 2.24
N PHE A 284 -16.15 -1.13 1.84
CA PHE A 284 -15.10 -0.66 2.73
C PHE A 284 -15.51 0.61 3.48
N CYS A 285 -16.07 1.61 2.78
CA CYS A 285 -16.58 2.82 3.40
C CYS A 285 -17.72 2.52 4.40
N ILE A 286 -18.65 1.62 4.06
CA ILE A 286 -19.75 1.25 4.95
C ILE A 286 -19.19 0.62 6.24
N GLY A 287 -18.30 -0.37 6.12
CA GLY A 287 -17.69 -1.03 7.27
C GLY A 287 -16.84 -0.07 8.12
N GLY A 288 -16.08 0.82 7.48
CA GLY A 288 -15.28 1.83 8.17
C GLY A 288 -16.15 2.84 8.94
N VAL A 289 -17.24 3.33 8.33
CA VAL A 289 -18.22 4.23 8.99
C VAL A 289 -18.86 3.54 10.20
N GLU A 290 -19.26 2.28 10.06
CA GLU A 290 -19.87 1.50 11.14
C GLU A 290 -18.89 1.29 12.30
N GLY A 291 -17.64 0.94 12.01
CA GLY A 291 -16.58 0.77 12.99
C GLY A 291 -16.25 2.07 13.72
N MET A 292 -16.06 3.16 12.97
CA MET A 292 -15.79 4.49 13.53
C MET A 292 -16.93 4.97 14.42
N HIS A 293 -18.17 4.82 13.97
CA HIS A 293 -19.35 5.23 14.72
C HIS A 293 -19.42 4.52 16.06
N THR A 294 -19.30 3.19 16.08
CA THR A 294 -19.32 2.41 17.33
C THR A 294 -18.18 2.81 18.26
N CYS A 295 -16.95 2.93 17.74
CA CYS A 295 -15.79 3.28 18.57
C CYS A 295 -15.94 4.67 19.20
N ILE A 296 -16.29 5.68 18.40
CA ILE A 296 -16.43 7.06 18.87
C ILE A 296 -17.58 7.18 19.86
N VAL A 297 -18.75 6.59 19.57
CA VAL A 297 -19.91 6.64 20.47
C VAL A 297 -19.59 5.95 21.81
N SER A 298 -18.99 4.77 21.80
CA SER A 298 -18.59 4.07 23.04
C SER A 298 -17.57 4.85 23.86
N LEU A 299 -16.58 5.48 23.22
CA LEU A 299 -15.58 6.32 23.91
C LEU A 299 -16.19 7.59 24.50
N VAL A 300 -17.07 8.27 23.74
CA VAL A 300 -17.73 9.50 24.21
C VAL A 300 -18.70 9.19 25.34
N LEU A 301 -19.45 8.10 25.29
CA LEU A 301 -20.34 7.68 26.38
C LEU A 301 -19.55 7.24 27.62
N SER A 302 -18.40 6.59 27.43
CA SER A 302 -17.49 6.24 28.54
C SER A 302 -16.95 7.49 29.27
N LYS A 303 -16.60 8.56 28.53
CA LYS A 303 -16.12 9.82 29.13
C LYS A 303 -17.23 10.79 29.57
N CYS A 304 -18.41 10.75 28.95
CA CYS A 304 -19.51 11.70 29.19
C CYS A 304 -20.86 10.95 29.25
N LYS A 305 -21.22 10.44 30.44
CA LYS A 305 -22.50 9.74 30.67
C LYS A 305 -23.73 10.62 30.35
N ASN A 306 -23.67 11.92 30.65
CA ASN A 306 -24.75 12.88 30.36
C ASN A 306 -24.93 13.21 28.87
N CYS A 307 -23.96 12.90 28.01
CA CYS A 307 -24.04 13.21 26.58
C CYS A 307 -25.03 12.29 25.84
N GLY A 308 -25.35 11.12 26.40
CA GLY A 308 -26.31 10.16 25.84
C GLY A 308 -27.79 10.46 26.14
N GLN A 309 -28.10 11.34 27.09
CA GLN A 309 -29.46 11.59 27.57
C GLN A 309 -30.32 12.50 26.67
N ARG A 310 -29.75 13.11 25.63
CA ARG A 310 -30.53 13.93 24.67
C ARG A 310 -31.01 13.05 23.50
N THR A 311 -32.26 12.63 23.55
CA THR A 311 -32.94 11.88 22.49
C THR A 311 -33.75 12.81 21.59
N LEU A 312 -33.71 12.57 20.27
CA LEU A 312 -34.60 13.19 19.30
C LEU A 312 -35.54 12.11 18.76
N ASN A 313 -36.84 12.39 18.78
CA ASN A 313 -37.84 11.54 18.17
C ASN A 313 -37.92 11.85 16.67
N LEU A 314 -37.45 10.94 15.81
CA LEU A 314 -37.68 11.03 14.37
C LEU A 314 -38.87 10.15 13.97
N PRO A 315 -39.80 10.66 13.14
CA PRO A 315 -41.05 9.98 12.79
C PRO A 315 -40.88 8.68 11.98
N LEU A 316 -39.65 8.31 11.60
CA LEU A 316 -39.34 7.15 10.76
C LEU A 316 -38.33 6.17 11.38
N LEU A 317 -37.63 6.56 12.46
CA LEU A 317 -36.48 5.83 13.02
C LEU A 317 -36.54 5.63 14.55
N GLY A 318 -37.55 6.18 15.24
CA GLY A 318 -37.70 6.07 16.70
C GLY A 318 -36.86 7.07 17.50
N GLU A 319 -36.67 6.80 18.80
CA GLU A 319 -35.79 7.60 19.68
C GLU A 319 -34.32 7.35 19.33
N VAL A 320 -33.66 8.34 18.72
CA VAL A 320 -32.24 8.27 18.38
C VAL A 320 -31.49 9.34 19.17
N SER A 321 -30.35 8.98 19.78
CA SER A 321 -29.53 9.95 20.51
C SER A 321 -28.88 10.96 19.57
N ILE A 322 -28.91 12.24 19.93
CA ILE A 322 -28.31 13.34 19.13
C ILE A 322 -26.82 13.07 18.90
N LEU A 323 -26.15 12.54 19.92
CA LEU A 323 -24.74 12.17 19.85
C LEU A 323 -24.47 11.15 18.73
N SER A 324 -25.27 10.08 18.68
CA SER A 324 -25.12 9.03 17.65
C SER A 324 -25.30 9.59 16.25
N LEU A 325 -26.29 10.47 16.05
CA LEU A 325 -26.56 11.10 14.77
C LEU A 325 -25.40 12.02 14.32
N VAL A 326 -24.89 12.87 15.21
CA VAL A 326 -23.77 13.77 14.91
C VAL A 326 -22.50 12.99 14.57
N VAL A 327 -22.19 11.95 15.34
CA VAL A 327 -21.04 11.09 15.09
C VAL A 327 -21.20 10.34 13.76
N LEU A 328 -22.39 9.85 13.44
CA LEU A 328 -22.66 9.17 12.17
C LEU A 328 -22.42 10.10 10.98
N ILE A 329 -22.92 11.33 11.04
CA ILE A 329 -22.70 12.33 9.99
C ILE A 329 -21.21 12.61 9.83
N PHE A 330 -20.47 12.79 10.93
CA PHE A 330 -19.01 12.97 10.89
C PHE A 330 -18.29 11.79 10.21
N CYS A 331 -18.65 10.55 10.58
CA CYS A 331 -18.06 9.34 10.00
C CYS A 331 -18.32 9.24 8.49
N VAL A 332 -19.56 9.51 8.06
CA VAL A 332 -19.95 9.50 6.64
C VAL A 332 -19.20 10.56 5.85
N VAL A 333 -19.09 11.78 6.39
CA VAL A 333 -18.33 12.87 5.74
C VAL A 333 -16.87 12.47 5.58
N PHE A 334 -16.24 11.91 6.62
CA PHE A 334 -14.86 11.43 6.54
C PHE A 334 -14.66 10.38 5.44
N ALA A 335 -15.54 9.37 5.38
CA ALA A 335 -15.47 8.32 4.36
C ALA A 335 -15.66 8.87 2.93
N ILE A 336 -16.58 9.83 2.73
CA ILE A 336 -16.79 10.49 1.42
C ILE A 336 -15.57 11.31 1.03
N VAL A 337 -15.00 12.11 1.95
CA VAL A 337 -13.81 12.91 1.68
C VAL A 337 -12.63 12.02 1.30
N TRP A 338 -12.44 10.90 2.00
CA TRP A 338 -11.44 9.91 1.65
C TRP A 338 -11.69 9.32 0.25
N ALA A 339 -12.91 8.84 -0.03
CA ALA A 339 -13.25 8.23 -1.32
C ALA A 339 -13.07 9.19 -2.50
N ALA A 340 -13.38 10.48 -2.31
CA ALA A 340 -13.17 11.53 -3.31
C ALA A 340 -11.67 11.81 -3.56
N ASN A 341 -10.86 11.82 -2.49
CA ASN A 341 -9.43 12.10 -2.57
C ASN A 341 -8.57 10.83 -2.68
N ARG A 342 -9.16 9.68 -3.03
CA ARG A 342 -8.50 8.39 -2.90
C ARG A 342 -7.21 8.22 -3.73
N LYS A 343 -7.05 9.04 -4.78
CA LYS A 343 -5.88 9.05 -5.68
C LYS A 343 -4.78 10.03 -5.24
N ALA A 344 -5.03 10.84 -4.21
CA ALA A 344 -4.05 11.78 -3.70
C ALA A 344 -2.96 11.05 -2.90
N SER A 345 -1.76 11.64 -2.83
CA SER A 345 -0.60 11.05 -2.16
C SER A 345 -0.77 10.84 -0.64
N TYR A 346 -1.71 11.53 0.00
CA TYR A 346 -2.03 11.39 1.43
C TYR A 346 -3.23 10.49 1.72
N SER A 347 -3.88 9.95 0.67
CA SER A 347 -5.08 9.12 0.79
C SER A 347 -4.90 7.88 1.68
N TRP A 348 -3.70 7.29 1.67
CA TRP A 348 -3.37 6.09 2.42
C TRP A 348 -3.63 6.25 3.93
N VAL A 349 -3.47 7.46 4.48
CA VAL A 349 -3.77 7.70 5.91
C VAL A 349 -5.25 7.56 6.22
N GLY A 350 -6.12 8.13 5.37
CA GLY A 350 -7.56 7.96 5.53
C GLY A 350 -7.98 6.50 5.35
N GLN A 351 -7.28 5.78 4.47
CA GLN A 351 -7.50 4.35 4.26
C GLN A 351 -7.13 3.55 5.52
N ASP A 352 -5.95 3.76 6.08
CA ASP A 352 -5.47 3.06 7.28
C ASP A 352 -6.37 3.32 8.49
N ILE A 353 -6.87 4.55 8.66
CA ILE A 353 -7.82 4.91 9.70
C ILE A 353 -9.13 4.10 9.53
N LEU A 354 -9.73 4.14 8.33
CA LEU A 354 -10.96 3.40 8.04
C LEU A 354 -10.78 1.88 8.20
N VAL A 355 -9.66 1.34 7.72
CA VAL A 355 -9.29 -0.08 7.89
C VAL A 355 -9.15 -0.43 9.36
N SER A 356 -8.46 0.39 10.16
CA SER A 356 -8.22 0.13 11.57
C SER A 356 -9.53 0.03 12.35
N TYR A 357 -10.47 0.97 12.16
CA TYR A 357 -11.77 0.92 12.83
C TYR A 357 -12.65 -0.24 12.37
N TYR A 358 -12.60 -0.59 11.08
CA TYR A 358 -13.28 -1.77 10.56
C TYR A 358 -12.73 -3.06 11.19
N LEU A 359 -11.41 -3.22 11.18
CA LEU A 359 -10.72 -4.38 11.77
C LEU A 359 -10.95 -4.47 13.27
N PHE A 360 -10.90 -3.33 13.97
CA PHE A 360 -11.18 -3.27 15.39
C PHE A 360 -12.55 -3.88 15.72
N ARG A 361 -13.59 -3.47 14.98
CA ARG A 361 -14.95 -3.97 15.20
C ARG A 361 -15.08 -5.44 14.81
N PHE A 362 -14.47 -5.86 13.70
CA PHE A 362 -14.45 -7.25 13.30
C PHE A 362 -13.78 -8.14 14.35
N ALA A 363 -12.61 -7.73 14.85
CA ALA A 363 -11.89 -8.43 15.91
C ALA A 363 -12.72 -8.51 17.20
N ASN A 364 -13.39 -7.41 17.57
CA ASN A 364 -14.27 -7.39 18.74
C ASN A 364 -15.45 -8.37 18.60
N PHE A 365 -16.11 -8.37 17.44
CA PHE A 365 -17.21 -9.31 17.14
C PHE A 365 -16.74 -10.77 17.22
N VAL A 366 -15.60 -11.09 16.59
CA VAL A 366 -15.01 -12.43 16.63
C VAL A 366 -14.66 -12.84 18.06
N LEU A 367 -14.06 -11.94 18.85
CA LEU A 367 -13.73 -12.20 20.26
C LEU A 367 -15.00 -12.45 21.09
N ILE A 368 -16.07 -11.69 20.89
CA ILE A 368 -17.37 -11.92 21.56
C ILE A 368 -17.92 -13.31 21.19
N CYS A 369 -17.90 -13.68 19.91
CA CYS A 369 -18.37 -14.99 19.47
C CYS A 369 -17.54 -16.14 20.05
N ILE A 370 -16.21 -16.00 20.11
CA ILE A 370 -15.33 -17.00 20.73
C ILE A 370 -15.62 -17.12 22.23
N TRP A 371 -15.74 -15.99 22.93
CA TRP A 371 -16.00 -15.97 24.36
C TRP A 371 -17.36 -16.59 24.70
N TYR A 372 -18.40 -16.27 23.92
CA TYR A 372 -19.73 -16.86 24.05
C TYR A 372 -19.73 -18.37 23.74
N SER A 373 -18.95 -18.80 22.75
CA SER A 373 -18.78 -20.22 22.44
C SER A 373 -18.08 -20.98 23.57
N GLU A 374 -17.11 -20.38 24.25
CA GLU A 374 -16.39 -21.02 25.34
C GLU A 374 -17.21 -21.09 26.64
N ASP A 375 -18.03 -20.07 26.92
CA ASP A 375 -18.94 -20.07 28.07
C ASP A 375 -20.06 -21.12 27.89
N SER A 376 -20.56 -21.27 26.66
CA SER A 376 -21.51 -22.35 26.32
C SER A 376 -20.94 -23.76 26.52
N HIS A 377 -19.61 -23.94 26.46
CA HIS A 377 -18.95 -25.22 26.74
C HIS A 377 -18.69 -25.48 28.23
N ARG A 378 -18.71 -24.45 29.10
CA ARG A 378 -18.55 -24.61 30.55
C ARG A 378 -19.87 -24.83 31.29
N VAL A 379 -21.00 -24.58 30.63
CA VAL A 379 -22.35 -24.73 31.20
C VAL A 379 -22.95 -26.12 30.89
N CYS A 380 -22.26 -26.98 30.13
CA CYS A 380 -22.64 -28.38 29.88
C CYS A 380 -21.95 -29.38 30.81
#